data_AF-A0A6I9RIS1-F1
#
_entry.id   AF-A0A6I9RIS1-F1
#
_cell.length_a   1.000
_cell.length_b   1.000
_cell.length_c   1.000
_cell.angle_alpha   90.00
_cell.angle_beta   90.00
_cell.angle_gamma   90.00
#
_symmetry.space_group_name_H-M   'P 1'
#
loop_
_entity.id
_entity.type
_entity.pdbx_description
1 polymer ?
#
loop_
_entity_poly.entity_id
_entity_poly.type
_entity_poly.pdbx_seq_one_letter_code
_entity_poly.pdbx_strand_id
1 'polypeptide(L)'
;MRPCFYSEPSPTAQAPLQILSPPFSLFELGDEGGGSLSSSLPSISLGSLVMEEDNDNAFGKLPDHLLVEIFVRLPIYEWGQLSSVSKHWAAIFRGESLWQTAIARRWPFVGQRKRWPGPIPRGLGRRRYTALYVSEHVIALDGEIDELVGHIYLYLKEQLELLIMPPPSNILHGTIIDQFISCGRSQDKAHELASQIWLAVINNLEENEHTFLLLKRIAQEGDSFLPFPYSRPYKVLWRVFEKLFTDFRDCFNHSDYCDIMACAKSRFQPIPSSWLGY
;
A
#
# COMPACT_ATOMS: atom_id res chain seq x y z
N MET A 1 -0.46 -57.15 1.50
CA MET A 1 0.48 -57.19 0.36
C MET A 1 0.32 -55.91 -0.43
N ARG A 2 1.46 -55.27 -0.70
CA ARG A 2 1.76 -53.92 -1.25
C ARG A 2 0.67 -53.16 -2.04
N PRO A 3 0.47 -51.86 -1.76
CA PRO A 3 -0.35 -50.94 -2.54
C PRO A 3 0.42 -50.37 -3.75
N CYS A 4 -0.32 -50.06 -4.82
CA CYS A 4 0.19 -49.34 -5.98
C CYS A 4 0.34 -47.85 -5.63
N PHE A 5 1.57 -47.34 -5.70
CA PHE A 5 1.89 -45.92 -5.58
C PHE A 5 1.52 -45.21 -6.88
N TYR A 6 0.55 -44.30 -6.82
CA TYR A 6 0.52 -43.16 -7.74
C TYR A 6 1.51 -42.13 -7.21
N SER A 7 2.57 -41.89 -7.98
CA SER A 7 3.51 -40.81 -7.76
C SER A 7 2.88 -39.51 -8.26
N GLU A 8 2.41 -38.66 -7.36
CA GLU A 8 2.11 -37.26 -7.69
C GLU A 8 3.42 -36.46 -7.78
N PRO A 9 3.54 -35.52 -8.74
CA PRO A 9 4.73 -34.70 -8.89
C PRO A 9 4.83 -33.68 -7.76
N SER A 10 6.02 -33.62 -7.18
CA SER A 10 6.47 -32.62 -6.21
C SER A 10 6.05 -31.20 -6.63
N PRO A 11 5.44 -30.38 -5.75
CA PRO A 11 5.23 -28.98 -6.05
C PRO A 11 6.62 -28.34 -6.15
N THR A 12 6.92 -27.84 -7.35
CA THR A 12 8.05 -26.94 -7.61
C THR A 12 8.10 -25.90 -6.51
N ALA A 13 9.21 -25.91 -5.76
CA ALA A 13 9.54 -24.84 -4.83
C ALA A 13 9.57 -23.53 -5.61
N GLN A 14 8.50 -22.75 -5.49
CA GLN A 14 8.54 -21.35 -5.84
C GLN A 14 9.52 -20.71 -4.86
N ALA A 15 10.65 -20.27 -5.39
CA ALA A 15 11.58 -19.43 -4.67
C ALA A 15 10.79 -18.25 -4.07
N PRO A 16 11.08 -17.83 -2.82
CA PRO A 16 10.46 -16.64 -2.28
C PRO A 16 10.83 -15.49 -3.19
N LEU A 17 9.85 -14.95 -3.91
CA LEU A 17 9.95 -13.59 -4.42
C LEU A 17 10.18 -12.77 -3.16
N GLN A 18 11.43 -12.32 -2.97
CA GLN A 18 11.71 -11.21 -2.08
C GLN A 18 10.84 -10.08 -2.62
N ILE A 19 9.67 -9.91 -2.01
CA ILE A 19 8.81 -8.78 -2.22
C ILE A 19 9.70 -7.61 -1.85
N LEU A 20 10.25 -6.93 -2.85
CA LEU A 20 10.70 -5.57 -2.67
C LEU A 20 9.49 -4.86 -2.08
N SER A 21 9.52 -4.64 -0.77
CA SER A 21 8.69 -3.62 -0.14
C SER A 21 8.74 -2.44 -1.10
N PRO A 22 7.58 -1.92 -1.58
CA PRO A 22 7.58 -0.68 -2.35
C PRO A 22 8.45 0.31 -1.58
N PRO A 23 9.22 1.20 -2.24
CA PRO A 23 10.00 2.19 -1.53
C PRO A 23 9.02 3.17 -0.88
N PHE A 24 8.40 2.78 0.23
CA PHE A 24 7.49 3.60 1.03
C PHE A 24 8.24 4.82 1.57
N SER A 25 9.57 4.72 1.71
CA SER A 25 10.47 5.85 1.96
C SER A 25 10.43 6.95 0.88
N LEU A 26 10.14 6.61 -0.39
CA LEU A 26 9.89 7.62 -1.43
C LEU A 26 8.54 8.31 -1.23
N PHE A 27 7.60 7.70 -0.51
CA PHE A 27 6.20 8.15 -0.35
C PHE A 27 5.94 8.91 0.96
N GLU A 28 6.86 8.91 1.93
CA GLU A 28 6.74 9.59 3.23
C GLU A 28 7.25 11.04 3.27
N LEU A 29 7.79 11.59 2.17
CA LEU A 29 8.07 13.04 2.09
C LEU A 29 6.75 13.83 2.08
N GLY A 30 6.41 14.33 3.28
CA GLY A 30 5.19 15.03 3.63
C GLY A 30 5.03 16.40 2.99
N ASP A 31 3.76 16.78 2.89
CA ASP A 31 3.23 18.07 2.48
C ASP A 31 3.26 19.00 3.71
N GLU A 32 4.29 19.85 3.83
CA GLU A 32 4.27 20.94 4.82
C GLU A 32 3.70 22.20 4.17
N GLY A 33 2.58 22.65 4.76
CA GLY A 33 1.73 23.70 4.25
C GLY A 33 2.38 25.08 4.15
N GLY A 34 1.85 25.86 3.21
CA GLY A 34 2.21 27.26 3.00
C GLY A 34 1.89 28.14 4.21
N GLY A 35 2.93 28.76 4.76
CA GLY A 35 2.85 29.87 5.70
C GLY A 35 3.67 31.05 5.19
N SER A 36 2.98 32.08 4.70
CA SER A 36 3.54 33.38 4.34
C SER A 36 4.03 34.12 5.59
N LEU A 37 5.30 34.51 5.65
CA LEU A 37 5.77 35.55 6.56
C LEU A 37 6.69 36.54 5.83
N SER A 38 6.20 37.77 5.76
CA SER A 38 6.91 38.99 5.40
C SER A 38 7.78 39.49 6.56
N SER A 39 9.02 39.90 6.30
CA SER A 39 9.65 41.04 6.97
C SER A 39 10.91 41.50 6.22
N SER A 40 11.19 42.80 6.32
CA SER A 40 12.07 43.56 5.45
C SER A 40 13.27 44.15 6.22
N LEU A 41 14.46 44.16 5.57
CA LEU A 41 15.60 45.12 5.65
C LEU A 41 16.60 45.08 6.85
N PRO A 42 17.84 45.63 6.75
CA PRO A 42 18.73 45.85 5.58
C PRO A 42 20.26 45.56 5.78
N SER A 43 20.96 45.39 4.63
CA SER A 43 22.36 45.73 4.23
C SER A 43 23.54 45.76 5.21
N ILE A 44 24.67 45.11 4.86
CA ILE A 44 26.04 45.68 4.73
C ILE A 44 26.75 44.96 3.57
N SER A 45 27.45 45.73 2.74
CA SER A 45 28.30 45.28 1.62
C SER A 45 29.78 45.45 2.00
N LEU A 46 30.62 44.45 1.75
CA LEU A 46 32.03 44.64 1.40
C LEU A 46 32.57 43.37 0.73
N GLY A 47 33.16 43.55 -0.44
CA GLY A 47 33.48 42.47 -1.37
C GLY A 47 34.68 41.63 -0.96
N SER A 48 34.74 40.44 -1.52
CA SER A 48 35.90 39.98 -2.30
C SER A 48 35.59 38.61 -2.88
N LEU A 49 36.07 38.42 -4.11
CA LEU A 49 36.21 37.15 -4.83
C LEU A 49 34.91 36.47 -5.23
N VAL A 50 34.49 36.85 -6.44
CA VAL A 50 33.97 35.93 -7.45
C VAL A 50 34.78 34.63 -7.39
N MET A 51 34.29 33.66 -6.63
CA MET A 51 34.46 32.26 -6.93
C MET A 51 33.33 31.95 -7.90
N GLU A 52 33.57 32.18 -9.19
CA GLU A 52 32.90 31.37 -10.21
C GLU A 52 33.36 29.93 -9.95
N GLU A 53 32.69 29.25 -9.03
CA GLU A 53 32.56 27.81 -9.14
C GLU A 53 31.68 27.58 -10.37
N ASP A 54 32.32 27.55 -11.53
CA ASP A 54 31.83 26.85 -12.71
C ASP A 54 31.80 25.35 -12.37
N ASN A 55 30.96 24.99 -11.40
CA ASN A 55 30.55 23.63 -11.21
C ASN A 55 29.62 23.37 -12.38
N ASP A 56 30.22 22.87 -13.45
CA ASP A 56 29.65 22.64 -14.76
C ASP A 56 28.60 21.52 -14.66
N ASN A 57 27.54 21.79 -13.89
CA ASN A 57 26.45 20.88 -13.65
C ASN A 57 25.60 20.92 -14.91
N ALA A 58 26.03 20.15 -15.92
CA ALA A 58 25.36 20.02 -17.20
C ALA A 58 23.85 19.73 -17.02
N PHE A 59 23.48 19.00 -15.96
CA PHE A 59 22.09 18.73 -15.62
C PHE A 59 21.33 19.92 -15.01
N GLY A 60 22.01 20.83 -14.29
CA GLY A 60 21.40 22.04 -13.75
C GLY A 60 21.02 23.07 -14.83
N LYS A 61 21.59 22.94 -16.04
CA LYS A 61 21.31 23.79 -17.21
C LYS A 61 20.19 23.21 -18.10
N LEU A 62 19.72 21.98 -17.85
CA LEU A 62 18.68 21.35 -18.65
C LEU A 62 17.28 21.88 -18.29
N PRO A 63 16.40 22.09 -19.27
CA PRO A 63 14.97 22.35 -19.03
C PRO A 63 14.28 21.19 -18.29
N ASP A 64 13.31 21.53 -17.43
CA ASP A 64 12.56 20.58 -16.60
C ASP A 64 11.97 19.40 -17.38
N HIS A 65 11.45 19.63 -18.59
CA HIS A 65 10.86 18.56 -19.39
C HIS A 65 11.90 17.51 -19.83
N LEU A 66 13.16 17.89 -20.06
CA LEU A 66 14.24 16.95 -20.34
C LEU A 66 14.68 16.21 -19.08
N LEU A 67 14.76 16.91 -17.94
CA LEU A 67 15.05 16.29 -16.65
C LEU A 67 14.00 15.25 -16.28
N VAL A 68 12.72 15.56 -16.45
CA VAL A 68 11.61 14.60 -16.26
C VAL A 68 11.81 13.38 -17.14
N GLU A 69 12.07 13.57 -18.44
CA GLU A 69 12.21 12.47 -19.40
C GLU A 69 13.45 11.60 -19.10
N ILE A 70 14.49 12.16 -18.49
CA ILE A 70 15.63 11.40 -17.95
C ILE A 70 15.20 10.62 -16.70
N PHE A 71 14.61 11.30 -15.70
CA PHE A 71 14.24 10.67 -14.42
C PHE A 71 13.25 9.53 -14.58
N VAL A 72 12.24 9.65 -15.46
CA VAL A 72 11.24 8.59 -15.68
C VAL A 72 11.80 7.34 -16.35
N ARG A 73 13.05 7.39 -16.86
CA ARG A 73 13.76 6.20 -17.37
C ARG A 73 14.59 5.50 -16.30
N LEU A 74 14.85 6.15 -15.18
CA LEU A 74 15.62 5.57 -14.08
C LEU A 74 14.72 4.68 -13.22
N PRO A 75 15.26 3.62 -12.61
CA PRO A 75 14.51 2.76 -11.71
C PRO A 75 13.92 3.53 -10.53
N ILE A 76 12.68 3.19 -10.14
CA ILE A 76 11.94 3.94 -9.11
C ILE A 76 12.62 3.95 -7.73
N TYR A 77 13.38 2.91 -7.40
CA TYR A 77 14.08 2.85 -6.11
C TYR A 77 15.18 3.90 -5.98
N GLU A 78 15.64 4.50 -7.08
CA GLU A 78 16.64 5.58 -7.10
C GLU A 78 16.01 6.97 -6.92
N TRP A 79 14.70 7.10 -7.13
CA TRP A 79 14.03 8.40 -7.18
C TRP A 79 14.08 9.16 -5.86
N GLY A 80 14.17 8.45 -4.73
CA GLY A 80 14.31 9.08 -3.41
C GLY A 80 15.63 9.83 -3.31
N GLN A 81 16.72 9.18 -3.73
CA GLN A 81 18.05 9.77 -3.76
C GLN A 81 18.11 10.92 -4.77
N LEU A 82 17.55 10.75 -5.97
CA LEU A 82 17.50 11.80 -6.99
C LEU A 82 16.76 13.04 -6.48
N SER A 83 15.62 12.87 -5.80
CA SER A 83 14.86 13.99 -5.25
C SER A 83 15.65 14.81 -4.22
N SER A 84 16.67 14.23 -3.59
CA SER A 84 17.49 14.87 -2.56
C SER A 84 18.72 15.61 -3.10
N VAL A 85 19.07 15.46 -4.39
CA VAL A 85 20.28 16.03 -4.99
C VAL A 85 20.28 17.56 -4.99
N SER A 86 19.12 18.17 -5.23
CA SER A 86 18.98 19.63 -5.22
C SER A 86 17.55 20.05 -4.93
N LYS A 87 17.37 21.30 -4.47
CA LYS A 87 16.03 21.89 -4.27
C LYS A 87 15.20 21.92 -5.56
N HIS A 88 15.86 22.12 -6.70
CA HIS A 88 15.22 22.12 -8.01
C HIS A 88 14.69 20.72 -8.37
N TRP A 89 15.50 19.68 -8.19
CA TRP A 89 15.07 18.31 -8.46
C TRP A 89 13.95 17.88 -7.51
N ALA A 90 14.07 18.21 -6.22
CA ALA A 90 13.01 17.99 -5.24
C ALA A 90 11.67 18.63 -5.69
N ALA A 91 11.72 19.84 -6.28
CA ALA A 91 10.53 20.51 -6.80
C ALA A 91 9.94 19.76 -8.01
N ILE A 92 10.76 19.24 -8.92
CA ILE A 92 10.32 18.40 -10.04
C ILE A 92 9.62 17.13 -9.54
N PHE A 93 10.17 16.44 -8.54
CA PHE A 93 9.56 15.22 -7.95
C PHE A 93 8.27 15.50 -7.18
N ARG A 94 8.06 16.72 -6.67
CA ARG A 94 6.77 17.15 -6.10
C ARG A 94 5.76 17.54 -7.19
N GLY A 95 6.23 17.86 -8.40
CA GLY A 95 5.40 18.30 -9.51
C GLY A 95 4.60 17.18 -10.18
N GLU A 96 3.40 17.51 -10.63
CA GLU A 96 2.48 16.56 -11.28
C GLU A 96 3.00 16.06 -12.64
N SER A 97 3.79 16.88 -13.35
CA SER A 97 4.30 16.57 -14.69
C SER A 97 5.18 15.31 -14.71
N LEU A 98 6.04 15.14 -13.71
CA LEU A 98 6.90 13.97 -13.58
C LEU A 98 6.05 12.70 -13.45
N TRP A 99 5.08 12.70 -12.54
CA TRP A 99 4.25 11.53 -12.27
C TRP A 99 3.30 11.21 -13.43
N GLN A 100 2.72 12.20 -14.09
CA GLN A 100 1.90 11.96 -15.29
C GLN A 100 2.73 11.38 -16.44
N THR A 101 3.95 11.87 -16.62
CA THR A 101 4.88 11.34 -17.65
C THR A 101 5.27 9.89 -17.32
N ALA A 102 5.56 9.60 -16.06
CA ALA A 102 5.87 8.25 -15.60
C ALA A 102 4.70 7.27 -15.81
N ILE A 103 3.48 7.69 -15.50
CA ILE A 103 2.26 6.88 -15.73
C ILE A 103 2.05 6.66 -17.23
N ALA A 104 2.12 7.71 -18.05
CA ALA A 104 1.93 7.62 -19.49
C ALA A 104 2.96 6.69 -20.15
N ARG A 105 4.18 6.68 -19.63
CA ARG A 105 5.27 5.81 -20.11
C ARG A 105 5.05 4.35 -19.73
N ARG A 106 4.70 4.06 -18.47
CA ARG A 106 4.61 2.69 -17.95
C ARG A 106 3.27 2.03 -18.24
N TRP A 107 2.18 2.80 -18.15
CA TRP A 107 0.82 2.34 -18.32
C TRP A 107 0.04 3.24 -19.29
N PRO A 108 0.41 3.24 -20.60
CA PRO A 108 -0.14 4.18 -21.59
C PRO A 108 -1.66 4.10 -21.72
N PHE A 109 -2.25 2.92 -21.50
CA PHE A 109 -3.69 2.69 -21.64
C PHE A 109 -4.52 3.11 -20.40
N VAL A 110 -3.88 3.41 -19.27
CA VAL A 110 -4.56 3.79 -18.03
C VAL A 110 -4.99 5.26 -18.03
N GLY A 111 -4.30 6.11 -18.80
CA GLY A 111 -4.56 7.54 -18.89
C GLY A 111 -5.97 7.91 -19.37
N GLN A 112 -6.68 7.00 -20.04
CA GLN A 112 -8.01 7.27 -20.60
C GLN A 112 -9.18 6.96 -19.65
N ARG A 113 -8.93 6.38 -18.47
CA ARG A 113 -10.01 6.04 -17.54
C ARG A 113 -10.60 7.31 -16.91
N LYS A 114 -11.91 7.48 -17.04
CA LYS A 114 -12.69 8.56 -16.39
C LYS A 114 -12.52 8.46 -14.87
N ARG A 115 -12.64 9.61 -14.18
CA ARG A 115 -12.79 9.65 -12.72
C ARG A 115 -13.96 8.75 -12.34
N TRP A 116 -13.74 7.84 -11.39
CA TRP A 116 -14.80 6.96 -10.89
C TRP A 116 -15.62 7.65 -9.78
N PRO A 117 -16.91 7.29 -9.63
CA PRO A 117 -17.73 7.72 -8.51
C PRO A 117 -17.33 6.99 -7.22
N GLY A 118 -17.83 7.44 -6.07
CA GLY A 118 -17.67 6.74 -4.79
C GLY A 118 -16.75 7.45 -3.78
N PRO A 119 -16.60 6.87 -2.58
CA PRO A 119 -15.93 7.52 -1.44
C PRO A 119 -14.40 7.58 -1.56
N ILE A 120 -13.77 6.73 -2.37
CA ILE A 120 -12.30 6.63 -2.48
C ILE A 120 -11.83 7.39 -3.73
N PRO A 121 -11.19 8.57 -3.56
CA PRO A 121 -10.78 9.40 -4.68
C PRO A 121 -9.54 8.86 -5.37
N ARG A 122 -9.42 9.16 -6.67
CA ARG A 122 -8.26 8.83 -7.52
C ARG A 122 -6.96 9.58 -7.15
N GLY A 123 -7.06 10.70 -6.43
CA GLY A 123 -5.90 11.52 -6.07
C GLY A 123 -5.11 12.09 -7.26
N LEU A 124 -3.91 12.60 -6.96
CA LEU A 124 -2.96 13.19 -7.91
C LEU A 124 -1.95 12.17 -8.45
N GLY A 125 -1.07 12.59 -9.35
CA GLY A 125 -0.16 11.74 -10.13
C GLY A 125 0.68 10.82 -9.27
N ARG A 126 1.26 11.31 -8.17
CA ARG A 126 2.04 10.46 -7.24
C ARG A 126 1.20 9.31 -6.68
N ARG A 127 0.01 9.60 -6.12
CA ARG A 127 -0.90 8.57 -5.60
C ARG A 127 -1.34 7.60 -6.69
N ARG A 128 -1.67 8.11 -7.88
CA ARG A 128 -2.06 7.28 -9.04
C ARG A 128 -0.95 6.33 -9.47
N TYR A 129 0.29 6.84 -9.53
CA TYR A 129 1.45 6.02 -9.84
C TYR A 129 1.61 4.89 -8.79
N THR A 130 1.52 5.21 -7.50
CA THR A 130 1.61 4.21 -6.42
C THR A 130 0.50 3.17 -6.53
N ALA A 131 -0.74 3.59 -6.79
CA ALA A 131 -1.88 2.70 -6.95
C ALA A 131 -1.67 1.72 -8.11
N LEU A 132 -1.18 2.21 -9.25
CA LEU A 132 -0.88 1.36 -10.41
C LEU A 132 0.26 0.39 -10.12
N TYR A 133 1.31 0.87 -9.45
CA TYR A 133 2.42 0.02 -9.05
C TYR A 133 1.95 -1.11 -8.13
N VAL A 134 1.14 -0.81 -7.12
CA VAL A 134 0.56 -1.83 -6.23
C VAL A 134 -0.35 -2.79 -6.99
N SER A 135 -1.22 -2.28 -7.86
CA SER A 135 -2.10 -3.14 -8.66
C SER A 135 -1.33 -4.07 -9.59
N GLU A 136 -0.16 -3.68 -10.06
CA GLU A 136 0.68 -4.50 -10.96
C GLU A 136 1.48 -5.58 -10.20
N HIS A 137 2.01 -5.27 -9.00
CA HIS A 137 2.98 -6.15 -8.34
C HIS A 137 2.47 -6.81 -7.05
N VAL A 138 1.47 -6.23 -6.39
CA VAL A 138 1.00 -6.68 -5.07
C VAL A 138 -0.31 -7.45 -5.18
N ILE A 139 -1.17 -7.08 -6.12
CA ILE A 139 -2.51 -7.66 -6.28
C ILE A 139 -2.53 -8.51 -7.55
N ALA A 140 -2.60 -9.83 -7.39
CA ALA A 140 -2.68 -10.76 -8.52
C ALA A 140 -4.10 -10.76 -9.12
N LEU A 141 -4.37 -9.89 -10.08
CA LEU A 141 -5.61 -9.84 -10.86
C LEU A 141 -5.41 -10.43 -12.26
N ASP A 142 -5.04 -11.70 -12.40
CA ASP A 142 -4.89 -12.39 -13.69
C ASP A 142 -4.11 -11.61 -14.79
N GLY A 143 -3.18 -10.74 -14.38
CA GLY A 143 -2.39 -9.88 -15.26
C GLY A 143 -3.08 -8.57 -15.71
N GLU A 144 -4.32 -8.29 -15.26
CA GLU A 144 -5.01 -7.02 -15.49
C GLU A 144 -4.68 -5.98 -14.43
N ILE A 145 -4.27 -4.79 -14.88
CA ILE A 145 -4.01 -3.66 -13.99
C ILE A 145 -5.32 -2.87 -13.83
N ASP A 146 -5.80 -2.78 -12.58
CA ASP A 146 -6.95 -1.96 -12.21
C ASP A 146 -6.53 -0.87 -11.23
N GLU A 147 -6.42 0.36 -11.75
CA GLU A 147 -6.10 1.55 -10.97
C GLU A 147 -6.99 1.69 -9.73
N LEU A 148 -8.29 1.37 -9.86
CA LEU A 148 -9.25 1.44 -8.76
C LEU A 148 -8.84 0.50 -7.61
N VAL A 149 -8.46 -0.73 -7.94
CA VAL A 149 -8.05 -1.75 -6.96
C VAL A 149 -6.79 -1.29 -6.22
N GLY A 150 -5.83 -0.71 -6.93
CA GLY A 150 -4.66 -0.08 -6.33
C GLY A 150 -4.99 1.04 -5.34
N HIS A 151 -5.94 1.93 -5.68
CA HIS A 151 -6.35 3.01 -4.76
C HIS A 151 -7.10 2.50 -3.54
N ILE A 152 -7.90 1.45 -3.70
CA ILE A 152 -8.61 0.82 -2.60
C ILE A 152 -7.62 0.14 -1.64
N TYR A 153 -6.57 -0.50 -2.16
CA TYR A 153 -5.47 -1.02 -1.35
C TYR A 153 -4.80 0.09 -0.54
N LEU A 154 -4.40 1.19 -1.20
CA LEU A 154 -3.74 2.30 -0.51
C LEU A 154 -4.65 2.91 0.56
N TYR A 155 -5.92 3.13 0.24
CA TYR A 155 -6.91 3.60 1.20
C TYR A 155 -7.00 2.67 2.41
N LEU A 156 -7.16 1.36 2.19
CA LEU A 156 -7.29 0.42 3.29
C LEU A 156 -6.02 0.38 4.15
N LYS A 157 -4.85 0.33 3.53
CA LYS A 157 -3.56 0.35 4.22
C LYS A 157 -3.43 1.62 5.08
N GLU A 158 -3.66 2.79 4.49
CA GLU A 158 -3.63 4.09 5.18
C GLU A 158 -4.59 4.13 6.37
N GLN A 159 -5.82 3.63 6.22
CA GLN A 159 -6.80 3.60 7.31
C GLN A 159 -6.39 2.68 8.45
N LEU A 160 -5.74 1.56 8.16
CA LEU A 160 -5.28 0.60 9.17
C LEU A 160 -4.03 1.08 9.91
N GLU A 161 -3.16 1.85 9.24
CA GLU A 161 -1.94 2.43 9.82
C GLU A 161 -2.18 3.77 10.56
N LEU A 162 -3.44 4.21 10.66
CA LEU A 162 -3.78 5.39 11.46
C LEU A 162 -3.43 5.17 12.94
N LEU A 163 -2.53 6.01 13.46
CA LEU A 163 -2.13 6.01 14.86
C LEU A 163 -3.29 6.32 15.83
N ILE A 164 -4.32 7.02 15.35
CA ILE A 164 -5.52 7.33 16.13
C ILE A 164 -6.63 6.37 15.70
N MET A 165 -7.04 5.52 16.64
CA MET A 165 -8.15 4.56 16.59
C MET A 165 -8.75 4.36 15.18
N PRO A 166 -8.19 3.44 14.36
CA PRO A 166 -8.69 3.19 13.02
C PRO A 166 -10.18 2.84 13.04
N PRO A 167 -10.93 3.19 11.97
CA PRO A 167 -12.34 2.81 11.87
C PRO A 167 -12.51 1.29 12.02
N PRO A 168 -13.62 0.81 12.61
CA PRO A 168 -13.93 -0.61 12.66
C PRO A 168 -13.80 -1.26 11.29
N SER A 169 -13.22 -2.46 11.23
CA SER A 169 -12.93 -3.12 9.96
C SER A 169 -14.19 -3.41 9.14
N ASN A 170 -15.35 -3.57 9.78
CA ASN A 170 -16.65 -3.70 9.10
C ASN A 170 -17.03 -2.43 8.30
N ILE A 171 -16.72 -1.23 8.83
CA ILE A 171 -16.98 0.04 8.13
C ILE A 171 -16.03 0.20 6.95
N LEU A 172 -14.75 -0.15 7.14
CA LEU A 172 -13.76 -0.15 6.06
C LEU A 172 -14.18 -1.12 4.95
N HIS A 173 -14.58 -2.35 5.31
CA HIS A 173 -15.06 -3.33 4.34
C HIS A 173 -16.29 -2.82 3.59
N GLY A 174 -17.29 -2.27 4.29
CA GLY A 174 -18.47 -1.70 3.64
C GLY A 174 -18.15 -0.56 2.68
N THR A 175 -17.20 0.32 3.03
CA THR A 175 -16.74 1.41 2.16
C THR A 175 -16.10 0.89 0.88
N ILE A 176 -15.31 -0.19 0.97
CA ILE A 176 -14.70 -0.85 -0.19
C ILE A 176 -15.77 -1.48 -1.09
N ILE A 177 -16.75 -2.14 -0.50
CA ILE A 177 -17.88 -2.72 -1.23
C ILE A 177 -18.67 -1.63 -1.97
N ASP A 178 -19.05 -0.56 -1.28
CA ASP A 178 -19.78 0.57 -1.86
C ASP A 178 -18.99 1.22 -3.00
N GLN A 179 -17.67 1.31 -2.87
CA GLN A 179 -16.80 1.82 -3.91
C GLN A 179 -16.86 0.96 -5.17
N PHE A 180 -16.79 -0.36 -5.06
CA PHE A 180 -16.88 -1.25 -6.22
C PHE A 180 -18.26 -1.25 -6.87
N ILE A 181 -19.33 -1.28 -6.07
CA ILE A 181 -20.71 -1.22 -6.57
C ILE A 181 -20.96 0.11 -7.29
N SER A 182 -20.49 1.23 -6.73
CA SER A 182 -20.59 2.55 -7.37
C SER A 182 -19.87 2.60 -8.73
N CYS A 183 -18.78 1.84 -8.87
CA CYS A 183 -18.05 1.67 -10.13
C CYS A 183 -18.67 0.65 -11.09
N GLY A 184 -19.87 0.14 -10.79
CA GLY A 184 -20.62 -0.79 -11.65
C GLY A 184 -20.17 -2.26 -11.54
N ARG A 185 -19.41 -2.64 -10.51
CA ARG A 185 -19.10 -4.05 -10.26
C ARG A 185 -20.30 -4.76 -9.62
N SER A 186 -20.52 -6.03 -9.93
CA SER A 186 -21.52 -6.85 -9.24
C SER A 186 -21.15 -7.05 -7.76
N GLN A 187 -22.14 -7.41 -6.94
CA GLN A 187 -21.90 -7.71 -5.51
C GLN A 187 -20.86 -8.82 -5.33
N ASP A 188 -20.94 -9.89 -6.13
CA ASP A 188 -19.97 -10.99 -6.10
C ASP A 188 -18.56 -10.53 -6.43
N LYS A 189 -18.40 -9.72 -7.49
CA LYS A 189 -17.09 -9.22 -7.90
C LYS A 189 -16.54 -8.21 -6.89
N ALA A 190 -17.39 -7.36 -6.33
CA ALA A 190 -17.02 -6.43 -5.26
C ALA A 190 -16.49 -7.19 -4.05
N HIS A 191 -17.21 -8.23 -3.60
CA HIS A 191 -16.80 -9.06 -2.48
C HIS A 191 -15.49 -9.80 -2.74
N GLU A 192 -15.33 -10.40 -3.93
CA GLU A 192 -14.10 -11.08 -4.34
C GLU A 192 -12.89 -10.14 -4.31
N LEU A 193 -12.99 -9.00 -4.99
CA LEU A 193 -11.93 -7.99 -5.06
C LEU A 193 -11.61 -7.40 -3.69
N ALA A 194 -12.64 -7.06 -2.90
CA ALA A 194 -12.46 -6.59 -1.53
C ALA A 194 -11.67 -7.60 -0.69
N SER A 195 -11.99 -8.88 -0.83
CA SER A 195 -11.28 -9.93 -0.12
C SER A 195 -9.81 -10.04 -0.52
N GLN A 196 -9.51 -9.96 -1.83
CA GLN A 196 -8.14 -10.01 -2.34
C GLN A 196 -7.33 -8.81 -1.82
N ILE A 197 -7.92 -7.62 -1.82
CA ILE A 197 -7.28 -6.40 -1.30
C ILE A 197 -7.03 -6.53 0.20
N TRP A 198 -8.00 -6.99 0.99
CA TRP A 198 -7.81 -7.21 2.42
C TRP A 198 -6.65 -8.16 2.72
N LEU A 199 -6.59 -9.30 2.01
CA LEU A 199 -5.49 -10.26 2.14
C LEU A 199 -4.15 -9.62 1.77
N ALA A 200 -4.11 -8.89 0.66
CA ALA A 200 -2.90 -8.19 0.21
C ALA A 200 -2.44 -7.17 1.26
N VAL A 201 -3.34 -6.35 1.82
CA VAL A 201 -2.99 -5.36 2.84
C VAL A 201 -2.47 -6.06 4.10
N ILE A 202 -3.19 -7.03 4.66
CA ILE A 202 -2.77 -7.74 5.89
C ILE A 202 -1.39 -8.38 5.72
N ASN A 203 -1.11 -8.97 4.56
CA ASN A 203 0.18 -9.56 4.25
C ASN A 203 1.33 -8.56 4.22
N ASN A 204 1.05 -7.31 3.87
CA ASN A 204 2.05 -6.25 3.69
C ASN A 204 2.08 -5.23 4.84
N LEU A 205 1.32 -5.45 5.93
CA LEU A 205 1.47 -4.67 7.16
C LEU A 205 2.81 -5.00 7.83
N GLU A 206 3.49 -3.97 8.30
CA GLU A 206 4.77 -4.08 9.01
C GLU A 206 4.64 -4.92 10.29
N GLU A 207 5.69 -5.67 10.63
CA GLU A 207 5.73 -6.49 11.84
C GLU A 207 6.20 -5.65 13.03
N ASN A 208 5.26 -4.89 13.61
CA ASN A 208 5.50 -4.05 14.76
C ASN A 208 4.35 -4.17 15.79
N GLU A 209 4.54 -3.59 16.98
CA GLU A 209 3.55 -3.64 18.08
C GLU A 209 2.20 -3.03 17.66
N HIS A 210 2.23 -1.98 16.84
CA HIS A 210 1.01 -1.35 16.32
C HIS A 210 0.18 -2.33 15.49
N THR A 211 0.81 -3.06 14.57
CA THR A 211 0.15 -4.10 13.76
C THR A 211 -0.39 -5.23 14.62
N PHE A 212 0.34 -5.66 15.66
CA PHE A 212 -0.17 -6.66 16.61
C PHE A 212 -1.49 -6.21 17.26
N LEU A 213 -1.51 -5.00 17.82
CA LEU A 213 -2.70 -4.44 18.47
C LEU A 213 -3.86 -4.25 17.49
N LEU A 214 -3.56 -3.84 16.25
CA LEU A 214 -4.53 -3.73 15.18
C LEU A 214 -5.18 -5.09 14.86
N LEU A 215 -4.38 -6.11 14.58
CA LEU A 215 -4.87 -7.44 14.22
C LEU A 215 -5.67 -8.08 15.36
N LYS A 216 -5.20 -7.91 16.61
CA LYS A 216 -5.91 -8.35 17.81
C LYS A 216 -7.31 -7.72 17.87
N ARG A 217 -7.41 -6.40 17.63
CA ARG A 217 -8.70 -5.70 17.56
C ARG A 217 -9.59 -6.26 16.46
N ILE A 218 -9.08 -6.43 15.24
CA ILE A 218 -9.85 -6.96 14.10
C ILE A 218 -10.39 -8.37 14.39
N ALA A 219 -9.61 -9.21 15.08
CA ALA A 219 -10.02 -10.56 15.49
C ALA A 219 -11.14 -10.55 16.53
N GLN A 220 -11.11 -9.56 17.45
CA GLN A 220 -12.10 -9.38 18.50
C GLN A 220 -13.36 -8.62 18.05
N GLU A 221 -13.30 -7.90 16.92
CA GLU A 221 -14.48 -7.31 16.32
C GLU A 221 -15.52 -8.41 16.03
N GLY A 222 -16.65 -8.34 16.73
CA GLY A 222 -17.73 -9.29 16.59
C GLY A 222 -18.22 -9.38 15.15
N ASP A 223 -18.84 -10.50 14.80
CA ASP A 223 -19.63 -10.59 13.58
C ASP A 223 -20.90 -9.76 13.78
N SER A 224 -20.80 -8.48 13.44
CA SER A 224 -22.00 -7.75 13.04
C SER A 224 -22.57 -8.53 11.87
N PHE A 225 -23.75 -9.14 12.03
CA PHE A 225 -24.45 -9.87 10.96
C PHE A 225 -24.83 -8.87 9.85
N LEU A 226 -23.85 -8.47 9.04
CA LEU A 226 -24.05 -7.68 7.85
C LEU A 226 -24.46 -8.62 6.72
N PRO A 227 -25.45 -8.25 5.91
CA PRO A 227 -25.84 -9.06 4.77
C PRO A 227 -24.69 -9.12 3.75
N PHE A 228 -24.65 -10.19 2.96
CA PHE A 228 -23.80 -10.22 1.77
C PHE A 228 -24.11 -9.00 0.87
N PRO A 229 -23.10 -8.33 0.28
CA PRO A 229 -21.66 -8.60 0.31
C PRO A 229 -20.86 -7.91 1.43
N TYR A 230 -21.53 -7.29 2.41
CA TYR A 230 -20.94 -6.47 3.47
C TYR A 230 -20.40 -7.29 4.64
N SER A 231 -20.68 -8.59 4.70
CA SER A 231 -20.05 -9.50 5.65
C SER A 231 -18.57 -9.68 5.33
N ARG A 232 -17.71 -9.61 6.35
CA ARG A 232 -16.27 -9.82 6.16
C ARG A 232 -16.00 -11.25 5.63
N PRO A 233 -15.14 -11.39 4.61
CA PRO A 233 -14.82 -12.70 4.06
C PRO A 233 -14.09 -13.57 5.09
N TYR A 234 -14.49 -14.84 5.20
CA TYR A 234 -13.92 -15.78 6.15
C TYR A 234 -12.40 -15.96 6.00
N LYS A 235 -11.93 -15.96 4.74
CA LYS A 235 -10.50 -16.05 4.40
C LYS A 235 -9.67 -14.88 4.92
N VAL A 236 -10.27 -13.68 5.02
CA VAL A 236 -9.61 -12.50 5.58
C VAL A 236 -9.43 -12.68 7.08
N LEU A 237 -10.50 -13.06 7.80
CA LEU A 237 -10.43 -13.35 9.23
C LEU A 237 -9.45 -14.49 9.53
N TRP A 238 -9.49 -15.58 8.75
CA TRP A 238 -8.52 -16.66 8.86
C TRP A 238 -7.09 -16.15 8.82
N ARG A 239 -6.79 -15.28 7.83
CA ARG A 239 -5.45 -14.73 7.68
C ARG A 239 -5.03 -13.84 8.85
N VAL A 240 -5.97 -13.09 9.45
CA VAL A 240 -5.71 -12.31 10.67
C VAL A 240 -5.29 -13.22 11.82
N PHE A 241 -6.05 -14.30 12.08
CA PHE A 241 -5.72 -15.25 13.15
C PHE A 241 -4.42 -15.99 12.88
N GLU A 242 -4.19 -16.40 11.64
CA GLU A 242 -2.93 -17.02 11.25
C GLU A 242 -1.75 -16.11 11.58
N LYS A 243 -1.80 -14.84 11.11
CA LYS A 243 -0.73 -13.87 11.36
C LYS A 243 -0.51 -13.62 12.85
N LEU A 244 -1.58 -13.54 13.65
CA LEU A 244 -1.48 -13.43 15.11
C LEU A 244 -0.78 -14.63 15.75
N PHE A 245 -1.16 -15.86 15.38
CA PHE A 245 -0.64 -17.08 16.02
C PHE A 245 0.68 -17.59 15.45
N THR A 246 1.12 -17.09 14.29
CA THR A 246 2.43 -17.40 13.70
C THR A 246 3.42 -16.26 13.94
N ASP A 247 3.13 -15.08 13.40
CA ASP A 247 4.11 -13.99 13.27
C ASP A 247 4.22 -13.19 14.58
N PHE A 248 3.10 -13.04 15.30
CA PHE A 248 3.03 -12.29 16.57
C PHE A 248 2.84 -13.16 17.81
N ARG A 249 3.16 -14.46 17.72
CA ARG A 249 2.92 -15.41 18.83
C ARG A 249 3.54 -14.93 20.14
N ASP A 250 4.79 -14.46 20.07
CA ASP A 250 5.57 -14.07 21.24
C ASP A 250 5.12 -12.73 21.84
N CYS A 251 4.22 -12.00 21.17
CA CYS A 251 3.64 -10.76 21.68
C CYS A 251 2.47 -10.99 22.64
N PHE A 252 1.94 -12.22 22.73
CA PHE A 252 0.82 -12.53 23.61
C PHE A 252 1.23 -12.69 25.07
N ASN A 253 0.46 -12.09 25.98
CA ASN A 253 0.35 -12.60 27.35
C ASN A 253 -0.63 -13.78 27.40
N HIS A 254 -0.58 -14.56 28.49
CA HIS A 254 -1.40 -15.76 28.61
C HIS A 254 -2.92 -15.49 28.48
N SER A 255 -3.43 -14.42 29.10
CA SER A 255 -4.86 -14.09 29.02
C SER A 255 -5.28 -13.74 27.60
N ASP A 256 -4.50 -12.90 26.92
CA ASP A 256 -4.77 -12.47 25.55
C ASP A 256 -4.73 -13.65 24.58
N TYR A 257 -3.77 -14.56 24.74
CA TYR A 257 -3.69 -15.76 23.92
C TYR A 257 -4.96 -16.61 24.07
N CYS A 258 -5.40 -16.86 25.31
CA CYS A 258 -6.61 -17.63 25.58
C CYS A 258 -7.87 -16.99 24.99
N ASP A 259 -8.02 -15.67 25.13
CA ASP A 259 -9.17 -14.93 24.63
C ASP A 259 -9.23 -14.98 23.10
N ILE A 260 -8.13 -14.68 22.41
CA ILE A 260 -8.06 -14.75 20.95
C ILE A 260 -8.23 -16.18 20.45
N MET A 261 -7.69 -17.17 21.16
CA MET A 261 -7.89 -18.58 20.81
C MET A 261 -9.35 -19.01 20.97
N ALA A 262 -10.06 -18.53 22.01
CA ALA A 262 -11.47 -18.77 22.16
C ALA A 262 -12.29 -18.13 21.02
N CYS A 263 -11.94 -16.90 20.61
CA CYS A 263 -12.52 -16.25 19.43
C CYS A 263 -12.26 -17.04 18.13
N ALA A 264 -11.06 -17.61 17.98
CA ALA A 264 -10.76 -18.47 16.85
C ALA A 264 -11.62 -19.75 16.88
N LYS A 265 -11.77 -20.39 18.04
CA LYS A 265 -12.54 -21.65 18.20
C LYS A 265 -14.03 -21.50 17.94
N SER A 266 -14.61 -20.35 18.28
CA SER A 266 -16.03 -20.11 18.03
C SER A 266 -16.34 -19.92 16.55
N ARG A 267 -15.33 -19.58 15.75
CA ARG A 267 -15.45 -19.34 14.32
C ARG A 267 -14.97 -20.57 13.54
N PHE A 268 -13.72 -20.95 13.71
CA PHE A 268 -13.06 -21.97 12.89
C PHE A 268 -13.07 -23.33 13.59
N GLN A 269 -13.64 -24.33 12.92
CA GLN A 269 -13.53 -25.74 13.33
C GLN A 269 -13.28 -26.60 12.09
N PRO A 270 -12.17 -27.36 12.03
CA PRO A 270 -11.10 -27.45 13.04
C PRO A 270 -10.14 -26.25 13.02
N ILE A 271 -9.42 -26.03 14.12
CA ILE A 271 -8.31 -25.07 14.18
C ILE A 271 -7.01 -25.74 13.70
N PRO A 272 -6.15 -25.04 12.94
CA PRO A 272 -4.82 -25.52 12.59
C PRO A 272 -3.94 -25.85 13.80
N SER A 273 -3.25 -26.98 13.76
CA SER A 273 -2.25 -27.33 14.77
C SER A 273 -1.12 -26.30 14.86
N SER A 274 -0.79 -25.64 13.74
CA SER A 274 0.20 -24.56 13.69
C SER A 274 -0.16 -23.38 14.61
N TRP A 275 -1.43 -23.17 14.98
CA TRP A 275 -1.84 -22.09 15.88
C TRP A 275 -1.71 -22.45 17.37
N LEU A 276 -1.56 -23.75 17.69
CA LEU A 276 -1.63 -24.26 19.06
C LEU A 276 -0.29 -24.27 19.81
N GLY A 277 0.81 -23.89 19.15
CA GLY A 277 2.11 -23.68 19.82
C GLY A 277 2.70 -24.91 20.50
N TYR A 278 2.72 -26.06 19.81
CA TYR A 278 3.45 -27.26 20.24
C TYR A 278 4.91 -27.24 19.78
#